data_AF-A0A2A5M9X6-F1
#
_entry.id   AF-A0A2A5M9X6-F1
#
_cell.length_a   1.000
_cell.length_b   1.000
_cell.length_c   1.000
_cell.angle_alpha   90.00
_cell.angle_beta   90.00
_cell.angle_gamma   90.00
#
_symmetry.space_group_name_H-M   'P 1'
#
loop_
_entity.id
_entity.type
_entity.pdbx_description
1 polymer ?
#
loop_
_entity_poly.entity_id
_entity_poly.type
_entity_poly.pdbx_seq_one_letter_code
_entity_poly.pdbx_strand_id
1 'polypeptide(L)'
;NDDREFTDSYNTGHRPRNKGGYFPVQPIDSLVDIRSEMVQTLEKVGLKTFVHHHEVAQGQAEIGVNFGTLVEAADNVQIYKY
;
A
#
# COMPACT_ATOMS: atom_id res chain seq x y z
N ASN A 1 -0.13 22.14 0.60
CA ASN A 1 0.65 20.89 0.61
C ASN A 1 1.69 20.83 -0.50
N ASP A 2 1.54 21.59 -1.59
CA ASP A 2 2.46 21.43 -2.74
C ASP A 2 3.32 22.67 -3.04
N ASP A 3 2.92 23.87 -2.60
CA ASP A 3 3.63 25.13 -2.92
C ASP A 3 3.99 25.98 -1.69
N ARG A 4 4.40 25.34 -0.59
CA ARG A 4 4.89 26.09 0.59
C ARG A 4 6.38 25.90 0.75
N GLU A 5 7.12 26.97 0.44
CA GLU A 5 8.55 27.05 0.64
C GLU A 5 8.84 27.19 2.13
N PHE A 6 9.66 26.29 2.67
CA PHE A 6 10.14 26.34 4.05
C PHE A 6 11.62 26.66 4.00
N THR A 7 11.97 27.90 4.32
CA THR A 7 13.33 28.46 4.20
C THR A 7 14.39 27.71 5.01
N ASP A 8 13.98 26.99 6.06
CA ASP A 8 14.88 26.31 7.01
C ASP A 8 14.58 24.81 7.20
N SER A 9 13.78 24.19 6.32
CA SER A 9 13.31 22.79 6.50
C SER A 9 13.51 21.92 5.26
N TYR A 10 14.06 20.71 5.47
CA TYR A 10 14.16 19.68 4.43
C TYR A 10 12.78 19.03 4.21
N ASN A 11 11.99 19.67 3.36
CA ASN A 11 10.69 19.16 2.92
C ASN A 11 10.71 18.91 1.42
N THR A 12 10.77 17.65 1.01
CA THR A 12 10.83 17.25 -0.40
C THR A 12 9.47 17.30 -1.11
N GLY A 13 8.37 17.67 -0.43
CA GLY A 13 7.04 17.72 -1.03
C GLY A 13 6.47 16.32 -1.31
N HIS A 14 5.89 16.14 -2.51
CA HIS A 14 5.38 14.86 -3.03
C HIS A 14 4.45 14.10 -2.07
N ARG A 15 3.57 14.81 -1.35
CA ARG A 15 2.55 14.17 -0.50
C ARG A 15 1.23 14.10 -1.26
N PRO A 16 0.54 12.95 -1.28
CA PRO A 16 -0.78 12.86 -1.89
C PRO A 16 -1.74 13.81 -1.19
N ARG A 17 -2.61 14.47 -1.96
CA ARG A 17 -3.70 15.29 -1.40
C ARG A 17 -4.76 14.40 -0.75
N ASN A 18 -5.69 15.03 -0.01
CA ASN A 18 -6.86 14.30 0.49
C ASN A 18 -7.61 13.65 -0.68
N LYS A 19 -7.87 12.35 -0.57
CA LYS A 19 -8.46 11.51 -1.63
C LYS A 19 -7.66 11.45 -2.94
N GLY A 20 -6.36 11.77 -2.90
CA GLY A 20 -5.46 11.77 -4.06
C GLY A 20 -4.43 10.64 -4.06
N GLY A 21 -4.62 9.60 -3.24
CA GLY A 21 -3.69 8.47 -3.14
C GLY A 21 -3.85 7.39 -4.20
N TYR A 22 -4.97 7.36 -4.93
CA TYR A 22 -5.23 6.35 -5.96
C TYR A 22 -4.90 6.89 -7.37
N PHE A 23 -3.85 6.44 -8.08
CA PHE A 23 -2.67 5.67 -7.65
C PHE A 23 -1.41 6.33 -8.28
N PRO A 24 -1.00 7.52 -7.81
CA PRO A 24 0.15 8.19 -8.38
C PRO A 24 1.42 7.33 -8.19
N VAL A 25 2.37 7.48 -9.09
CA VAL A 25 3.65 6.76 -9.02
C VAL A 25 4.59 7.39 -7.97
N GLN A 26 5.74 6.73 -7.73
CA GLN A 26 6.83 7.34 -6.96
C GLN A 26 7.25 8.69 -7.59
N PRO A 27 7.62 9.71 -6.80
CA PRO A 27 7.83 9.67 -5.35
C PRO A 27 6.59 10.02 -4.52
N ILE A 28 5.41 10.25 -5.13
CA ILE A 28 4.17 10.57 -4.38
C ILE A 28 3.68 9.35 -3.60
N ASP A 29 3.71 8.19 -4.23
CA ASP A 29 3.53 6.93 -3.53
C ASP A 29 4.86 6.49 -2.88
N SER A 30 5.00 6.85 -1.61
CA SER A 30 6.17 6.49 -0.82
C SER A 30 6.13 5.06 -0.25
N LEU A 31 5.10 4.26 -0.58
CA LEU A 31 4.85 2.96 0.04
C LEU A 31 5.03 1.77 -0.94
N VAL A 32 5.49 2.02 -2.17
CA VAL A 32 5.67 0.97 -3.18
C VAL A 32 6.55 -0.16 -2.65
N ASP A 33 7.76 0.14 -2.15
CA ASP A 33 8.74 -0.87 -1.77
C ASP A 33 8.24 -1.73 -0.60
N ILE A 34 7.66 -1.10 0.44
CA ILE A 34 7.11 -1.83 1.59
C ILE A 34 5.90 -2.69 1.19
N ARG A 35 5.03 -2.22 0.29
CA ARG A 35 3.93 -3.06 -0.22
C ARG A 35 4.45 -4.24 -1.05
N SER A 36 5.52 -4.05 -1.83
CA SER A 36 6.16 -5.16 -2.55
C SER A 36 6.82 -6.16 -1.59
N GLU A 37 7.39 -5.71 -0.48
CA GLU A 37 7.91 -6.60 0.58
C GLU A 37 6.79 -7.39 1.28
N MET A 38 5.66 -6.75 1.57
CA MET A 38 4.46 -7.41 2.10
C MET A 38 3.98 -8.51 1.13
N VAL A 39 3.86 -8.20 -0.17
CA VAL A 39 3.47 -9.18 -1.20
C VAL A 39 4.42 -10.38 -1.22
N GLN A 40 5.74 -10.14 -1.24
CA GLN A 40 6.72 -11.22 -1.22
C GLN A 40 6.62 -12.07 0.05
N THR A 41 6.27 -11.47 1.19
CA THR A 41 6.09 -12.17 2.46
C THR A 41 4.83 -13.03 2.44
N LEU A 42 3.71 -12.49 1.95
CA LEU A 42 2.46 -13.20 1.77
C LEU A 42 2.62 -14.42 0.86
N GLU A 43 3.36 -14.27 -0.25
CA GLU A 43 3.66 -15.39 -1.15
C GLU A 43 4.50 -16.48 -0.48
N LYS A 44 5.48 -16.12 0.35
CA LYS A 44 6.29 -17.08 1.11
C LYS A 44 5.48 -17.90 2.12
N VAL A 45 4.42 -17.32 2.68
CA VAL A 45 3.52 -18.00 3.63
C VAL A 45 2.32 -18.66 2.95
N GLY A 46 2.30 -18.71 1.62
CA GLY A 46 1.33 -19.48 0.83
C GLY A 46 0.12 -18.70 0.33
N LEU A 47 0.04 -17.38 0.55
CA LEU A 47 -1.02 -16.54 0.02
C LEU A 47 -0.69 -16.07 -1.40
N LYS A 48 -1.49 -16.50 -2.37
CA LYS A 48 -1.37 -16.03 -3.75
C LYS A 48 -1.98 -14.64 -3.89
N THR A 49 -1.16 -13.65 -4.24
CA THR A 49 -1.58 -12.27 -4.48
C THR A 49 -1.67 -11.98 -5.97
N PHE A 50 -2.42 -10.95 -6.37
CA PHE A 50 -2.58 -10.58 -7.79
C PHE A 50 -2.51 -9.08 -8.07
N VAL A 51 -2.64 -8.23 -7.05
CA VAL A 51 -2.53 -6.78 -7.18
C VAL A 51 -2.04 -6.18 -5.86
N HIS A 52 -1.28 -5.09 -5.95
CA HIS A 52 -1.07 -4.20 -4.82
C HIS A 52 -1.05 -2.76 -5.31
N HIS A 53 -1.65 -1.83 -4.57
CA HIS A 53 -1.63 -0.41 -4.92
C HIS A 53 -1.80 0.49 -3.68
N HIS A 54 -1.48 1.76 -3.88
CA HIS A 54 -1.90 2.82 -2.97
C HIS A 54 -3.40 3.09 -3.16
N GLU A 55 -4.08 3.36 -2.07
CA GLU A 55 -5.52 3.56 -2.04
C GLU A 55 -5.89 5.05 -1.89
N VAL A 56 -7.17 5.40 -1.87
CA VAL A 56 -7.63 6.79 -2.02
C VAL A 56 -7.06 7.73 -0.94
N ALA A 57 -6.97 7.30 0.32
CA ALA A 57 -6.49 8.13 1.43
C ALA A 57 -4.97 8.12 1.61
N GLN A 58 -4.43 9.12 2.30
CA GLN A 58 -2.99 9.21 2.57
C GLN A 58 -2.53 8.00 3.40
N GLY A 59 -1.54 7.27 2.90
CA GLY A 59 -0.99 6.07 3.55
C GLY A 59 -1.92 4.84 3.51
N GLN A 60 -3.02 4.88 2.76
CA GLN A 60 -3.90 3.74 2.58
C GLN A 60 -3.31 2.78 1.53
N ALA A 61 -3.43 1.48 1.77
CA ALA A 61 -2.91 0.44 0.89
C ALA A 61 -3.93 -0.68 0.71
N GLU A 62 -3.85 -1.34 -0.44
CA GLU A 62 -4.61 -2.56 -0.73
C GLU A 62 -3.69 -3.60 -1.38
N ILE A 63 -3.88 -4.85 -0.99
CA ILE A 63 -3.28 -6.04 -1.61
C ILE A 63 -4.40 -7.04 -1.86
N GLY A 64 -4.58 -7.45 -3.11
CA GLY A 64 -5.55 -8.46 -3.50
C GLY A 64 -5.00 -9.87 -3.29
N VAL A 65 -5.74 -10.70 -2.55
CA VAL A 65 -5.46 -12.12 -2.28
C VAL A 65 -6.52 -12.99 -2.97
N ASN A 66 -6.10 -14.12 -3.53
CA ASN A 66 -7.02 -15.05 -4.19
C ASN A 66 -8.14 -15.55 -3.25
N PHE A 67 -9.30 -15.85 -3.84
CA PHE A 67 -10.43 -16.46 -3.13
C PHE A 67 -10.14 -17.92 -2.72
N GLY A 68 -10.89 -18.40 -1.73
CA GLY A 68 -10.86 -19.79 -1.27
C GLY A 68 -12.24 -20.23 -0.75
N THR A 69 -12.30 -21.40 -0.12
CA THR A 69 -13.50 -21.81 0.62
C THR A 69 -13.76 -20.87 1.81
N LEU A 70 -14.94 -20.92 2.44
CA LEU A 70 -15.28 -19.99 3.53
C LEU A 70 -14.26 -20.05 4.70
N VAL A 71 -13.87 -21.26 5.12
CA VAL A 71 -12.91 -21.44 6.22
C VAL A 71 -11.51 -20.99 5.79
N GLU A 72 -11.07 -21.43 4.61
CA GLU A 72 -9.77 -21.04 4.04
C GLU A 72 -9.63 -19.53 3.85
N ALA A 73 -10.68 -18.85 3.38
CA ALA A 73 -10.69 -17.41 3.23
C ALA A 73 -10.59 -16.70 4.59
N ALA A 74 -11.27 -17.21 5.62
CA ALA A 74 -11.18 -16.66 6.97
C ALA A 74 -9.77 -16.83 7.57
N ASP A 75 -9.14 -17.99 7.35
CA ASP A 75 -7.76 -18.26 7.77
C ASP A 75 -6.77 -17.36 7.00
N ASN A 76 -6.93 -17.23 5.68
CA ASN A 76 -6.14 -16.33 4.85
C ASN A 76 -6.24 -14.88 5.31
N VAL A 77 -7.39 -14.42 5.80
CA VAL A 77 -7.52 -13.07 6.38
C VAL A 77 -6.68 -12.91 7.64
N GLN A 78 -6.56 -13.94 8.48
CA GLN A 78 -5.70 -13.86 9.68
C GLN A 78 -4.22 -13.86 9.29
N ILE A 79 -3.82 -14.70 8.34
CA ILE A 79 -2.44 -14.73 7.82
C ILE A 79 -2.10 -13.39 7.16
N TYR A 80 -3.01 -12.84 6.36
CA TYR A 80 -2.83 -11.57 5.65
C TYR A 80 -2.58 -10.39 6.60
N LYS A 81 -3.23 -10.39 7.76
CA LYS A 81 -3.14 -9.30 8.74
C LYS A 81 -1.90 -9.38 9.64
N TYR A 82 -1.29 -10.55 9.76
CA TYR A 82 -0.17 -10.82 10.67
C TYR A 82 1.16 -10.51 9.99
#